data_AF-A0A6J6Y6U0-F1
#
_entry.id   AF-A0A6J6Y6U0-F1
#
_cell.length_a   1.000
_cell.length_b   1.000
_cell.length_c   1.000
_cell.angle_alpha   90.00
_cell.angle_beta   90.00
_cell.angle_gamma   90.00
#
_symmetry.space_group_name_H-M   'P 1'
#
loop_
_entity.id
_entity.type
_entity.pdbx_description
1 polymer ?
#
loop_
_entity_poly.entity_id
_entity_poly.type
_entity_poly.pdbx_seq_one_letter_code
_entity_poly.pdbx_strand_id
1 'polypeptide(L)'
;MTASRAIRLTSKFLVVLLTLSVVTSPQANSANQPRKILTGWIPYYSMKTALPAALNNADLIKEVMPFWYTLKYDGKAKAAYVSDLYATGNPSVPIATPLAAMRAAGFQIIPTITDGMDKLVLANLLAGAANRTKIAKTLNDYVLANNFDGIDLDFEGFAFVDGNTTWAKTAPLWVAFVKELAALLHANNKLLSVSTPYNFNPAEKQKGYTVYAWPQIAPHIDRLRIMTYDYSVAKVGPIGPIAWTEKTVAYATSIMPASKVYVGLAGYGRDWVTKVEGVCPAPFANAIKVGAKAATFVMRDAATLAANYQVTPVFDEKFGEATFTYTKAYEGNTADGRSTICTATRTAWYQNAQSYKLRSELVAKYKLGGVTAWTLGMEEPLAMEAIRQTALGIAPAKVFSTLALDKTNALYGTAVNLSSQLTLEDLSPVANVPIRIEGKSASDTTWRVLGGATTGVDGKFATPILLGKPTTIRIATDGTWDRAESVSNEIAILIDRTISITSPGTVRSQVPFAIDGVVRPRTAGALVSLMKFSAGAWKSVATATTNEQGAFTFALDGQGRQVARYQILVGTDQIWRQVAAPEFSIIIR
;
A
#
# COMPACT_ATOMS: atom_id res chain seq x y z
N MET A 1 -52.61 24.50 77.24
CA MET A 1 -53.23 24.06 75.96
C MET A 1 -52.48 22.83 75.49
N THR A 2 -52.98 21.64 75.85
CA THR A 2 -53.66 20.67 74.93
C THR A 2 -52.67 20.00 73.96
N ALA A 3 -52.34 18.72 74.20
CA ALA A 3 -52.85 17.55 73.44
C ALA A 3 -51.91 17.21 72.26
N SER A 4 -51.76 16.00 71.69
CA SER A 4 -52.18 14.62 71.95
C SER A 4 -51.60 13.79 70.78
N ARG A 5 -51.11 12.57 71.06
CA ARG A 5 -51.13 11.32 70.26
C ARG A 5 -50.68 11.27 68.77
N ALA A 6 -49.70 10.38 68.55
CA ALA A 6 -49.69 9.20 67.65
C ALA A 6 -50.29 9.27 66.23
N ILE A 7 -49.47 9.04 65.20
CA ILE A 7 -49.88 8.59 63.84
C ILE A 7 -48.73 7.73 63.26
N ARG A 8 -48.86 6.39 63.20
CA ARG A 8 -49.32 5.54 62.08
C ARG A 8 -48.53 5.64 60.76
N LEU A 9 -47.88 4.53 60.43
CA LEU A 9 -47.40 4.14 59.10
C LEU A 9 -48.53 4.20 58.06
N THR A 10 -48.27 4.85 56.93
CA THR A 10 -48.96 4.57 55.66
C THR A 10 -47.95 4.58 54.53
N SER A 11 -47.70 3.40 53.96
CA SER A 11 -46.95 3.19 52.72
C SER A 11 -47.75 3.76 51.54
N LYS A 12 -47.15 4.67 50.77
CA LYS A 12 -47.66 5.10 49.47
C LYS A 12 -46.69 4.59 48.40
N PHE A 13 -47.16 3.63 47.60
CA PHE A 13 -46.53 3.21 46.35
C PHE A 13 -46.51 4.41 45.38
N LEU A 14 -45.31 4.83 44.97
CA LEU A 14 -45.11 5.77 43.87
C LEU A 14 -44.82 4.95 42.61
N VAL A 15 -45.77 4.90 41.68
CA VAL A 15 -45.56 4.36 40.33
C VAL A 15 -44.76 5.39 39.54
N VAL A 16 -43.48 5.11 39.29
CA VAL A 16 -42.63 5.89 38.39
C VAL A 16 -42.93 5.42 36.96
N LEU A 17 -43.60 6.25 36.17
CA LEU A 17 -43.66 6.08 34.71
C LEU A 17 -42.27 6.33 34.14
N LEU A 18 -41.62 5.28 33.62
CA LEU A 18 -40.43 5.42 32.78
C LEU A 18 -40.87 5.89 31.38
N THR A 19 -40.68 7.18 31.10
CA THR A 19 -40.70 7.68 29.72
C THR A 19 -39.37 7.32 29.05
N LEU A 20 -39.42 6.40 28.08
CA LEU A 20 -38.28 6.09 27.22
C LEU A 20 -38.00 7.29 26.30
N SER A 21 -37.11 8.19 26.72
CA SER A 21 -36.49 9.15 25.82
C SER A 21 -35.50 8.39 24.94
N VAL A 22 -35.82 8.23 23.65
CA VAL A 22 -34.87 7.78 22.64
C VAL A 22 -33.81 8.87 22.52
N VAL A 23 -32.71 8.72 23.26
CA VAL A 23 -31.51 9.51 23.05
C VAL A 23 -30.91 9.03 21.73
N THR A 24 -31.13 9.79 20.66
CA THR A 24 -30.31 9.66 19.46
C THR A 24 -28.89 10.04 19.87
N SER A 25 -28.06 9.03 20.11
CA SER A 25 -26.62 9.24 20.24
C SER A 25 -26.18 9.95 18.96
N PRO A 26 -25.56 11.13 19.02
CA PRO A 26 -24.87 11.64 17.84
C PRO A 26 -23.88 10.54 17.44
N GLN A 27 -23.94 10.10 16.18
CA GLN A 27 -22.87 9.30 15.62
C GLN A 27 -21.58 10.03 15.96
N ALA A 28 -20.75 9.42 16.80
CA ALA A 28 -19.42 9.92 17.05
C ALA A 28 -18.71 9.84 15.70
N ASN A 29 -18.67 10.96 14.97
CA ASN A 29 -17.67 11.16 13.93
C ASN A 29 -16.34 11.02 14.66
N SER A 30 -15.72 9.85 14.56
CA SER A 30 -14.31 9.67 14.90
C SER A 30 -13.57 10.88 14.36
N ALA A 31 -12.86 11.62 15.22
CA ALA A 31 -11.96 12.67 14.74
C ALA A 31 -11.14 12.07 13.58
N ASN A 32 -11.08 12.77 12.44
CA ASN A 32 -10.35 12.29 11.28
C ASN A 32 -8.92 11.97 11.71
N GLN A 33 -8.51 10.70 11.62
CA GLN A 33 -7.13 10.32 11.88
C GLN A 33 -6.24 10.85 10.75
N PRO A 34 -5.02 11.35 11.04
CA PRO A 34 -4.14 11.88 10.02
C PRO A 34 -3.63 10.77 9.08
N ARG A 35 -3.56 11.04 7.76
CA ARG A 35 -2.92 10.10 6.81
C ARG A 35 -1.50 9.78 7.25
N LYS A 36 -1.17 8.48 7.24
CA LYS A 36 0.16 7.99 7.55
C LYS A 36 1.12 8.26 6.40
N ILE A 37 1.49 9.54 6.25
CA ILE A 37 2.32 10.05 5.15
C ILE A 37 3.77 10.22 5.54
N LEU A 38 4.16 9.90 6.78
CA LEU A 38 5.54 9.98 7.24
C LEU A 38 6.17 8.59 7.26
N THR A 39 7.41 8.52 6.78
CA THR A 39 8.33 7.42 7.03
C THR A 39 9.69 7.99 7.37
N GLY A 40 10.65 7.17 7.78
CA GLY A 40 11.99 7.67 8.06
C GLY A 40 12.93 6.62 8.61
N TRP A 41 14.20 6.99 8.62
CA TRP A 41 15.27 6.10 9.05
C TRP A 41 15.43 6.12 10.57
N ILE A 42 15.69 4.94 11.12
CA ILE A 42 16.03 4.73 12.53
C ILE A 42 17.47 4.18 12.59
N PRO A 43 18.49 5.05 12.74
CA PRO A 43 19.87 4.61 12.77
C PRO A 43 20.25 3.93 14.08
N TYR A 44 21.12 2.91 14.01
CA TYR A 44 21.59 2.17 15.19
C TYR A 44 22.32 3.09 16.19
N TYR A 45 22.98 4.14 15.70
CA TYR A 45 23.71 5.12 16.52
C TYR A 45 22.82 6.20 17.15
N SER A 46 21.53 6.28 16.78
CA SER A 46 20.58 7.29 17.26
C SER A 46 19.33 6.68 17.92
N MET A 47 19.40 5.42 18.36
CA MET A 47 18.24 4.70 18.91
C MET A 47 17.55 5.40 20.09
N LYS A 48 18.31 6.15 20.90
CA LYS A 48 17.77 6.91 22.04
C LYS A 48 16.83 8.05 21.64
N THR A 49 16.91 8.53 20.39
CA THR A 49 16.09 9.63 19.89
C THR A 49 15.17 9.18 18.76
N ALA A 50 15.67 8.38 17.82
CA ALA A 50 14.95 8.01 16.61
C ALA A 50 13.75 7.07 16.86
N LEU A 51 13.93 6.03 17.69
CA LEU A 51 12.84 5.11 17.99
C LEU A 51 11.72 5.78 18.81
N PRO A 52 12.02 6.52 19.91
CA PRO A 52 10.98 7.28 20.60
C PRO A 52 10.26 8.28 19.69
N ALA A 53 10.97 8.98 18.80
CA ALA A 53 10.35 9.89 17.84
C ALA A 53 9.38 9.17 16.89
N ALA A 54 9.76 7.99 16.39
CA ALA A 54 8.89 7.16 15.57
C ALA A 54 7.63 6.71 16.33
N LEU A 55 7.81 6.19 17.56
CA LEU A 55 6.70 5.70 18.39
C LEU A 55 5.73 6.82 18.78
N ASN A 56 6.24 8.00 19.13
CA ASN A 56 5.43 9.16 19.50
C ASN A 56 4.63 9.74 18.32
N ASN A 57 5.00 9.39 17.08
CA ASN A 57 4.31 9.84 15.86
C ASN A 57 3.76 8.65 15.06
N ALA A 58 3.40 7.55 15.74
CA ALA A 58 2.91 6.33 15.10
C ALA A 58 1.59 6.51 14.31
N ASP A 59 0.87 7.60 14.58
CA ASP A 59 -0.33 7.99 13.85
C ASP A 59 -0.02 8.62 12.48
N LEU A 60 1.20 9.17 12.28
CA LEU A 60 1.70 9.61 10.96
C LEU A 60 2.51 8.54 10.24
N ILE A 61 2.96 7.50 10.94
CA ILE A 61 3.95 6.56 10.42
C ILE A 61 3.30 5.20 10.10
N LYS A 62 3.47 4.78 8.85
CA LYS A 62 3.09 3.43 8.37
C LYS A 62 4.28 2.49 8.35
N GLU A 63 5.41 2.98 7.87
CA GLU A 63 6.61 2.18 7.62
C GLU A 63 7.86 2.91 8.15
N VAL A 64 8.84 2.15 8.63
CA VAL A 64 10.11 2.66 9.16
C VAL A 64 11.28 1.89 8.55
N MET A 65 12.42 2.57 8.41
CA MET A 65 13.64 1.99 7.85
C MET A 65 14.73 1.90 8.91
N PRO A 66 14.91 0.75 9.57
CA PRO A 66 16.12 0.48 10.32
C PRO A 66 17.37 0.68 9.46
N PHE A 67 18.22 1.65 9.78
CA PHE A 67 19.47 1.92 9.06
C PHE A 67 20.62 1.17 9.72
N TRP A 68 20.55 -0.17 9.64
CA TRP A 68 21.33 -1.09 10.48
C TRP A 68 22.20 -2.06 9.69
N TYR A 69 22.08 -2.11 8.36
CA TYR A 69 22.69 -3.17 7.57
C TYR A 69 23.45 -2.62 6.37
N THR A 70 24.47 -3.35 5.94
CA THR A 70 25.26 -3.02 4.77
C THR A 70 25.64 -4.28 4.00
N LEU A 71 25.60 -4.23 2.67
CA LEU A 71 26.01 -5.31 1.81
C LEU A 71 27.54 -5.28 1.66
N LYS A 72 28.20 -6.38 1.98
CA LYS A 72 29.65 -6.55 1.84
C LYS A 72 29.98 -7.76 0.97
N TYR A 73 31.23 -7.84 0.53
CA TYR A 73 31.74 -8.97 -0.24
C TYR A 73 32.86 -9.68 0.53
N ASP A 74 32.69 -10.98 0.74
CA ASP A 74 33.76 -11.83 1.26
C ASP A 74 34.59 -12.36 0.08
N GLY A 75 35.82 -11.86 -0.06
CA GLY A 75 36.75 -12.27 -1.11
C GLY A 75 37.18 -13.74 -1.01
N LYS A 76 37.17 -14.35 0.19
CA LYS A 76 37.50 -15.77 0.38
C LYS A 76 36.34 -16.66 -0.02
N ALA A 77 35.14 -16.37 0.47
CA ALA A 77 33.93 -17.11 0.12
C ALA A 77 33.42 -16.81 -1.30
N LYS A 78 33.94 -15.74 -1.94
CA LYS A 78 33.48 -15.22 -3.23
C LYS A 78 31.97 -14.98 -3.26
N ALA A 79 31.45 -14.43 -2.17
CA ALA A 79 30.02 -14.24 -1.95
C ALA A 79 29.74 -12.90 -1.28
N ALA A 80 28.63 -12.27 -1.68
CA ALA A 80 28.10 -11.13 -0.95
C ALA A 80 27.37 -11.60 0.31
N TYR A 81 27.38 -10.78 1.36
CA TYR A 81 26.65 -11.05 2.60
C TYR A 81 26.14 -9.74 3.21
N VAL A 82 25.07 -9.84 3.99
CA VAL A 82 24.52 -8.70 4.74
C VAL A 82 25.24 -8.62 6.10
N SER A 83 25.94 -7.51 6.33
CA SER A 83 26.60 -7.20 7.60
C SER A 83 25.66 -6.42 8.50
N ASP A 84 25.52 -6.86 9.74
CA ASP A 84 24.75 -6.18 10.80
C ASP A 84 25.62 -5.13 11.51
N LEU A 85 25.34 -3.86 11.24
CA LEU A 85 25.99 -2.72 11.88
C LEU A 85 25.46 -2.44 13.28
N TYR A 86 24.24 -2.86 13.60
CA TYR A 86 23.68 -2.77 14.94
C TYR A 86 24.50 -3.60 15.91
N ALA A 87 24.80 -4.87 15.56
CA ALA A 87 25.65 -5.73 16.38
C ALA A 87 27.05 -5.13 16.61
N THR A 88 27.70 -4.63 15.55
CA THR A 88 29.05 -4.04 15.68
C THR A 88 29.07 -2.68 16.37
N GLY A 89 27.98 -1.92 16.28
CA GLY A 89 27.82 -0.64 16.96
C GLY A 89 27.63 -0.78 18.47
N ASN A 90 27.40 -2.02 18.95
CA ASN A 90 27.19 -2.36 20.36
C ASN A 90 26.27 -1.38 21.11
N PRO A 91 25.05 -1.11 20.59
CA PRO A 91 24.10 -0.29 21.32
C PRO A 91 23.73 -1.01 22.62
N SER A 92 23.41 -0.23 23.65
CA SER A 92 23.10 -0.73 25.00
C SER A 92 21.81 -1.57 25.09
N VAL A 93 21.15 -1.84 23.97
CA VAL A 93 19.86 -2.55 23.89
C VAL A 93 19.99 -3.66 22.84
N PRO A 94 19.57 -4.91 23.14
CA PRO A 94 19.56 -5.97 22.14
C PRO A 94 18.61 -5.66 20.98
N ILE A 95 18.98 -6.01 19.75
CA ILE A 95 18.22 -5.70 18.51
C ILE A 95 16.77 -6.20 18.53
N ALA A 96 16.49 -7.28 19.26
CA ALA A 96 15.15 -7.83 19.41
C ALA A 96 14.17 -6.85 20.08
N THR A 97 14.64 -6.03 21.02
CA THR A 97 13.81 -5.08 21.77
C THR A 97 13.24 -3.95 20.88
N PRO A 98 14.04 -3.19 20.11
CA PRO A 98 13.48 -2.19 19.20
C PRO A 98 12.64 -2.81 18.08
N LEU A 99 12.99 -4.00 17.59
CA LEU A 99 12.15 -4.72 16.62
C LEU A 99 10.77 -5.06 17.20
N ALA A 100 10.71 -5.55 18.44
CA ALA A 100 9.45 -5.82 19.12
C ALA A 100 8.62 -4.54 19.32
N ALA A 101 9.26 -3.42 19.70
CA ALA A 101 8.58 -2.14 19.87
C ALA A 101 7.99 -1.61 18.54
N MET A 102 8.74 -1.68 17.45
CA MET A 102 8.25 -1.27 16.12
C MET A 102 7.09 -2.16 15.63
N ARG A 103 7.17 -3.48 15.85
CA ARG A 103 6.07 -4.40 15.54
C ARG A 103 4.83 -4.13 16.39
N ALA A 104 5.00 -3.88 17.68
CA ALA A 104 3.90 -3.54 18.58
C ALA A 104 3.20 -2.22 18.20
N ALA A 105 3.92 -1.27 17.61
CA ALA A 105 3.37 -0.04 17.06
C ALA A 105 2.68 -0.22 15.69
N GLY A 106 2.70 -1.44 15.12
CA GLY A 106 2.09 -1.74 13.84
C GLY A 106 2.85 -1.17 12.64
N PHE A 107 4.14 -0.88 12.78
CA PHE A 107 4.96 -0.41 11.66
C PHE A 107 5.32 -1.55 10.72
N GLN A 108 5.29 -1.28 9.42
CA GLN A 108 6.02 -2.10 8.46
C GLN A 108 7.52 -1.82 8.63
N ILE A 109 8.31 -2.87 8.79
CA ILE A 109 9.75 -2.79 9.02
C ILE A 109 10.47 -3.13 7.72
N ILE A 110 11.00 -2.10 7.06
CA ILE A 110 11.67 -2.17 5.75
C ILE A 110 13.13 -1.72 5.97
N PRO A 111 14.01 -2.57 6.50
CA PRO A 111 15.39 -2.19 6.78
C PRO A 111 16.14 -1.72 5.54
N THR A 112 16.96 -0.69 5.71
CA THR A 112 17.86 -0.21 4.68
C THR A 112 19.12 -1.07 4.63
N ILE A 113 19.50 -1.47 3.42
CA ILE A 113 20.78 -2.09 3.11
C ILE A 113 21.60 -1.10 2.29
N THR A 114 22.70 -0.61 2.85
CA THR A 114 23.65 0.24 2.12
C THR A 114 24.65 -0.57 1.30
N ASP A 115 25.28 0.06 0.31
CA ASP A 115 26.47 -0.51 -0.35
C ASP A 115 27.71 -0.25 0.50
N GLY A 116 28.21 -1.29 1.17
CA GLY A 116 29.42 -1.25 2.01
C GLY A 116 30.65 -1.84 1.33
N MET A 117 30.62 -2.00 0.00
CA MET A 117 31.73 -2.54 -0.77
C MET A 117 32.73 -1.45 -1.18
N ASP A 118 33.94 -1.86 -1.54
CA ASP A 118 34.92 -0.95 -2.14
C ASP A 118 34.47 -0.47 -3.52
N LYS A 119 35.08 0.64 -3.97
CA LYS A 119 34.88 1.25 -5.28
C LYS A 119 34.85 0.20 -6.40
N LEU A 120 33.81 0.26 -7.23
CA LEU A 120 33.50 -0.58 -8.39
C LEU A 120 33.21 -2.05 -8.08
N VAL A 121 33.30 -2.53 -6.84
CA VAL A 121 33.11 -3.95 -6.53
C VAL A 121 31.67 -4.37 -6.82
N LEU A 122 30.69 -3.65 -6.27
CA LEU A 122 29.28 -3.98 -6.51
C LEU A 122 28.92 -3.89 -7.99
N ALA A 123 29.31 -2.81 -8.68
CA ALA A 123 29.05 -2.64 -10.12
C ALA A 123 29.63 -3.79 -10.96
N ASN A 124 30.84 -4.26 -10.63
CA ASN A 124 31.47 -5.40 -11.30
C ASN A 124 30.79 -6.73 -10.98
N LEU A 125 30.32 -6.93 -9.75
CA LEU A 125 29.52 -8.11 -9.40
C LEU A 125 28.21 -8.13 -10.18
N LEU A 126 27.52 -6.99 -10.30
CA LEU A 126 26.26 -6.91 -11.05
C LEU A 126 26.43 -7.18 -12.55
N ALA A 127 27.64 -7.09 -13.10
CA ALA A 127 27.91 -7.45 -14.50
C ALA A 127 27.67 -8.94 -14.77
N GLY A 128 27.89 -9.82 -13.79
CA GLY A 128 27.67 -11.26 -13.91
C GLY A 128 26.26 -11.67 -13.50
N ALA A 129 25.50 -12.31 -14.40
CA ALA A 129 24.14 -12.78 -14.10
C ALA A 129 24.07 -13.70 -12.87
N ALA A 130 24.99 -14.66 -12.76
CA ALA A 130 25.04 -15.55 -11.59
C ALA A 130 25.31 -14.79 -10.28
N ASN A 131 26.11 -13.72 -10.32
CA ASN A 131 26.38 -12.91 -9.13
C ASN A 131 25.18 -12.04 -8.75
N ARG A 132 24.47 -11.44 -9.73
CA ARG A 132 23.20 -10.75 -9.48
C ARG A 132 22.19 -11.65 -8.78
N THR A 133 21.98 -12.86 -9.30
CA THR A 133 21.04 -13.81 -8.72
C THR A 133 21.46 -14.22 -7.30
N LYS A 134 22.76 -14.43 -7.05
CA LYS A 134 23.28 -14.72 -5.70
C LYS A 134 23.05 -13.57 -4.72
N ILE A 135 23.33 -12.33 -5.13
CA ILE A 135 23.09 -11.15 -4.28
C ILE A 135 21.60 -11.00 -4.00
N ALA A 136 20.76 -11.12 -5.03
CA ALA A 136 19.30 -11.02 -4.89
C ALA A 136 18.74 -12.08 -3.93
N LYS A 137 19.22 -13.33 -4.06
CA LYS A 137 18.87 -14.42 -3.12
C LYS A 137 19.35 -14.12 -1.70
N THR A 138 20.58 -13.63 -1.53
CA THR A 138 21.14 -13.29 -0.22
C THR A 138 20.28 -12.27 0.51
N LEU A 139 19.83 -11.23 -0.21
CA LEU A 139 18.94 -10.21 0.34
C LEU A 139 17.55 -10.76 0.67
N ASN A 140 16.96 -11.54 -0.24
CA ASN A 140 15.66 -12.18 -0.01
C ASN A 140 15.69 -13.11 1.21
N ASP A 141 16.68 -14.00 1.29
CA ASP A 141 16.83 -14.93 2.42
C ASP A 141 16.98 -14.17 3.74
N TYR A 142 17.69 -13.04 3.74
CA TYR A 142 17.84 -12.17 4.91
C TYR A 142 16.50 -11.56 5.35
N VAL A 143 15.67 -11.11 4.41
CA VAL A 143 14.31 -10.60 4.68
C VAL A 143 13.43 -11.68 5.29
N LEU A 144 13.46 -12.89 4.74
CA LEU A 144 12.65 -14.01 5.21
C LEU A 144 13.08 -14.48 6.60
N ALA A 145 14.39 -14.66 6.81
CA ALA A 145 14.93 -15.15 8.08
C ALA A 145 14.61 -14.22 9.26
N ASN A 146 14.51 -12.92 9.02
CA ASN A 146 14.25 -11.92 10.06
C ASN A 146 12.78 -11.48 10.13
N ASN A 147 11.93 -12.01 9.24
CA ASN A 147 10.54 -11.62 9.08
C ASN A 147 10.38 -10.09 8.97
N PHE A 148 11.10 -9.49 8.02
CA PHE A 148 10.91 -8.11 7.61
C PHE A 148 9.80 -8.00 6.57
N ASP A 149 9.20 -6.81 6.44
CA ASP A 149 8.14 -6.54 5.45
C ASP A 149 8.71 -6.28 4.06
N GLY A 150 10.02 -6.05 3.97
CA GLY A 150 10.74 -5.77 2.73
C GLY A 150 12.17 -5.32 3.02
N ILE A 151 12.81 -4.72 2.02
CA ILE A 151 14.09 -4.00 2.17
C ILE A 151 14.07 -2.68 1.39
N ASP A 152 14.88 -1.75 1.86
CA ASP A 152 15.22 -0.52 1.16
C ASP A 152 16.66 -0.57 0.66
N LEU A 153 16.87 -0.43 -0.65
CA LEU A 153 18.20 -0.41 -1.24
C LEU A 153 18.73 1.02 -1.25
N ASP A 154 19.80 1.26 -0.50
CA ASP A 154 20.49 2.55 -0.43
C ASP A 154 21.91 2.42 -0.99
N PHE A 155 21.98 2.07 -2.27
CA PHE A 155 23.23 1.79 -2.97
C PHE A 155 23.77 3.08 -3.59
N GLU A 156 24.43 3.86 -2.74
CA GLU A 156 25.00 5.17 -3.04
C GLU A 156 26.38 5.12 -3.71
N GLY A 157 27.08 3.99 -3.63
CA GLY A 157 28.42 3.79 -4.19
C GLY A 157 28.50 4.13 -5.70
N PHE A 158 27.46 3.77 -6.46
CA PHE A 158 27.36 4.09 -7.88
C PHE A 158 27.39 5.60 -8.16
N ALA A 159 26.75 6.38 -7.30
CA ALA A 159 26.62 7.83 -7.47
C ALA A 159 27.86 8.58 -7.00
N PHE A 160 28.40 8.21 -5.84
CA PHE A 160 29.36 9.04 -5.11
C PHE A 160 30.78 8.46 -5.01
N VAL A 161 30.97 7.17 -5.31
CA VAL A 161 32.27 6.47 -5.18
C VAL A 161 32.82 6.05 -6.54
N ASP A 162 32.00 5.43 -7.39
CA ASP A 162 32.41 4.83 -8.67
C ASP A 162 32.72 5.88 -9.75
N GLY A 163 32.01 7.00 -9.71
CA GLY A 163 32.14 8.12 -10.65
C GLY A 163 31.19 8.03 -11.83
N ASN A 164 30.77 9.20 -12.34
CA ASN A 164 29.70 9.32 -13.34
C ASN A 164 30.01 8.73 -14.72
N THR A 165 31.28 8.54 -15.06
CA THR A 165 31.70 7.90 -16.32
C THR A 165 31.30 6.43 -16.41
N THR A 166 31.01 5.80 -15.27
CA THR A 166 30.60 4.39 -15.19
C THR A 166 29.10 4.20 -15.37
N TRP A 167 28.30 5.26 -15.23
CA TRP A 167 26.84 5.17 -15.09
C TRP A 167 26.15 4.51 -16.29
N ALA A 168 26.64 4.74 -17.51
CA ALA A 168 26.08 4.13 -18.72
C ALA A 168 26.22 2.59 -18.71
N LYS A 169 27.28 2.07 -18.09
CA LYS A 169 27.50 0.63 -17.94
C LYS A 169 26.75 0.08 -16.72
N THR A 170 26.73 0.81 -15.61
CA THR A 170 26.10 0.36 -14.35
C THR A 170 24.58 0.36 -14.42
N ALA A 171 23.95 1.35 -15.05
CA ALA A 171 22.50 1.50 -15.11
C ALA A 171 21.74 0.24 -15.59
N PRO A 172 22.06 -0.39 -16.75
CA PRO A 172 21.36 -1.61 -17.18
C PRO A 172 21.60 -2.81 -16.23
N LEU A 173 22.76 -2.87 -15.57
CA LEU A 173 23.09 -3.92 -14.59
C LEU A 173 22.29 -3.75 -13.30
N TRP A 174 22.14 -2.50 -12.85
CA TRP A 174 21.27 -2.12 -11.75
C TRP A 174 19.81 -2.49 -12.03
N VAL A 175 19.29 -2.17 -13.22
CA VAL A 175 17.92 -2.54 -13.62
C VAL A 175 17.72 -4.06 -13.59
N ALA A 176 18.66 -4.82 -14.16
CA ALA A 176 18.59 -6.29 -14.15
C ALA A 176 18.56 -6.84 -12.72
N PHE A 177 19.40 -6.30 -11.83
CA PHE A 177 19.45 -6.68 -10.43
C PHE A 177 18.14 -6.36 -9.69
N VAL A 178 17.62 -5.14 -9.82
CA VAL A 178 16.36 -4.73 -9.20
C VAL A 178 15.20 -5.62 -9.66
N LYS A 179 15.15 -5.96 -10.95
CA LYS A 179 14.14 -6.88 -11.49
C LYS A 179 14.25 -8.29 -10.88
N GLU A 180 15.45 -8.86 -10.79
CA GLU A 180 15.67 -10.18 -10.19
C GLU A 180 15.28 -10.20 -8.70
N LEU A 181 15.68 -9.17 -7.94
CA LEU A 181 15.36 -9.05 -6.52
C LEU A 181 13.88 -8.83 -6.26
N ALA A 182 13.23 -7.94 -7.03
CA ALA A 182 11.80 -7.67 -6.92
C ALA A 182 10.99 -8.96 -7.09
N ALA A 183 11.31 -9.76 -8.11
CA ALA A 183 10.62 -11.03 -8.36
C ALA A 183 10.70 -11.99 -7.16
N LEU A 184 11.87 -12.10 -6.51
CA LEU A 184 12.04 -12.94 -5.32
C LEU A 184 11.25 -12.41 -4.11
N LEU A 185 11.31 -11.10 -3.86
CA LEU A 185 10.61 -10.48 -2.73
C LEU A 185 9.09 -10.54 -2.91
N HIS A 186 8.57 -10.17 -4.08
CA HIS A 186 7.13 -10.16 -4.38
C HIS A 186 6.53 -11.57 -4.35
N ALA A 187 7.28 -12.61 -4.76
CA ALA A 187 6.85 -14.00 -4.63
C ALA A 187 6.60 -14.42 -3.16
N ASN A 188 7.18 -13.69 -2.21
CA ASN A 188 7.02 -13.91 -0.77
C ASN A 188 6.22 -12.79 -0.08
N ASN A 189 5.47 -11.98 -0.84
CA ASN A 189 4.71 -10.82 -0.35
C ASN A 189 5.58 -9.80 0.41
N LYS A 190 6.83 -9.60 -0.02
CA LYS A 190 7.79 -8.65 0.57
C LYS A 190 7.98 -7.44 -0.34
N LEU A 191 8.20 -6.28 0.25
CA LEU A 191 8.37 -5.00 -0.45
C LEU A 191 9.82 -4.76 -0.88
N LEU A 192 10.00 -4.07 -2.01
CA LEU A 192 11.27 -3.52 -2.45
C LEU A 192 11.19 -1.99 -2.56
N SER A 193 11.94 -1.31 -1.70
CA SER A 193 12.17 0.12 -1.79
C SER A 193 13.55 0.41 -2.36
N VAL A 194 13.70 1.57 -3.00
CA VAL A 194 14.99 2.11 -3.41
C VAL A 194 15.10 3.57 -2.95
N SER A 195 16.21 3.88 -2.30
CA SER A 195 16.65 5.22 -1.95
C SER A 195 17.64 5.73 -2.99
N THR A 196 17.39 6.93 -3.53
CA THR A 196 18.22 7.50 -4.59
C THR A 196 18.38 9.01 -4.43
N PRO A 197 19.51 9.60 -4.85
CA PRO A 197 19.59 11.03 -5.11
C PRO A 197 18.52 11.50 -6.11
N TYR A 198 18.30 12.81 -6.18
CA TYR A 198 17.36 13.39 -7.14
C TYR A 198 17.66 12.96 -8.59
N ASN A 199 16.60 12.85 -9.38
CA ASN A 199 16.72 12.70 -10.82
C ASN A 199 15.77 13.65 -11.55
N PHE A 200 16.10 13.97 -12.80
CA PHE A 200 15.32 14.86 -13.66
C PHE A 200 15.06 14.21 -15.00
N ASN A 201 14.10 14.76 -15.74
CA ASN A 201 13.81 14.33 -17.09
C ASN A 201 15.08 14.38 -17.95
N PRO A 202 15.57 13.24 -18.47
CA PRO A 202 16.79 13.20 -19.25
C PRO A 202 16.65 13.93 -20.60
N ALA A 203 15.44 14.32 -21.03
CA ALA A 203 15.24 15.19 -22.17
C ALA A 203 15.59 16.66 -21.88
N GLU A 204 15.61 17.08 -20.61
CA GLU A 204 15.95 18.45 -20.21
C GLU A 204 17.46 18.68 -20.11
N LYS A 205 17.87 19.95 -20.09
CA LYS A 205 19.29 20.34 -19.96
C LYS A 205 19.92 19.89 -18.64
N GLN A 206 19.20 20.07 -17.53
CA GLN A 206 19.69 19.71 -16.21
C GLN A 206 19.55 18.20 -16.00
N LYS A 207 20.67 17.51 -15.85
CA LYS A 207 20.71 16.06 -15.58
C LYS A 207 20.72 15.80 -14.08
N GLY A 208 20.14 14.66 -13.69
CA GLY A 208 20.27 14.11 -12.35
C GLY A 208 21.11 12.83 -12.34
N TYR A 209 20.88 11.97 -11.34
CA TYR A 209 21.63 10.72 -11.18
C TYR A 209 21.05 9.59 -12.04
N THR A 210 21.39 9.61 -13.33
CA THR A 210 20.81 8.69 -14.33
C THR A 210 21.16 7.21 -14.11
N VAL A 211 22.18 6.91 -13.30
CA VAL A 211 22.57 5.52 -12.98
C VAL A 211 21.44 4.70 -12.34
N TYR A 212 20.52 5.35 -11.61
CA TYR A 212 19.41 4.67 -10.95
C TYR A 212 18.25 4.29 -11.88
N ALA A 213 18.26 4.76 -13.13
CA ALA A 213 17.35 4.32 -14.20
C ALA A 213 15.86 4.24 -13.76
N TRP A 214 15.34 5.32 -13.15
CA TRP A 214 14.00 5.35 -12.57
C TRP A 214 12.90 4.79 -13.49
N PRO A 215 12.82 5.14 -14.80
CA PRO A 215 11.77 4.61 -15.68
C PRO A 215 11.82 3.08 -15.80
N GLN A 216 13.02 2.50 -15.81
CA GLN A 216 13.23 1.08 -15.99
C GLN A 216 13.00 0.27 -14.70
N ILE A 217 13.26 0.85 -13.53
CA ILE A 217 13.00 0.18 -12.24
C ILE A 217 11.57 0.40 -11.71
N ALA A 218 10.86 1.42 -12.20
CA ALA A 218 9.51 1.79 -11.75
C ALA A 218 8.49 0.62 -11.70
N PRO A 219 8.47 -0.32 -12.68
CA PRO A 219 7.56 -1.46 -12.62
C PRO A 219 7.91 -2.50 -11.55
N HIS A 220 9.14 -2.47 -11.02
CA HIS A 220 9.70 -3.50 -10.15
C HIS A 220 9.77 -3.10 -8.68
N ILE A 221 9.81 -1.80 -8.37
CA ILE A 221 9.89 -1.29 -7.00
C ILE A 221 8.51 -0.93 -6.46
N ASP A 222 8.35 -1.01 -5.14
CA ASP A 222 7.14 -0.58 -4.43
C ASP A 222 7.25 0.87 -3.95
N ARG A 223 8.47 1.36 -3.77
CA ARG A 223 8.78 2.68 -3.21
C ARG A 223 10.03 3.27 -3.86
N LEU A 224 9.97 4.56 -4.17
CA LEU A 224 11.11 5.40 -4.50
C LEU A 224 11.22 6.50 -3.43
N ARG A 225 12.30 6.45 -2.63
CA ARG A 225 12.63 7.46 -1.63
C ARG A 225 13.68 8.40 -2.20
N ILE A 226 13.27 9.63 -2.50
CA ILE A 226 14.16 10.60 -3.15
C ILE A 226 14.88 11.41 -2.06
N MET A 227 16.21 11.37 -2.07
CA MET A 227 17.06 12.17 -1.19
C MET A 227 17.07 13.63 -1.64
N THR A 228 15.98 14.35 -1.38
CA THR A 228 15.80 15.78 -1.70
C THR A 228 16.48 16.68 -0.65
N TYR A 229 17.74 16.37 -0.38
CA TYR A 229 18.65 17.11 0.50
C TYR A 229 20.08 17.00 -0.05
N ASP A 230 21.05 17.62 0.64
CA ASP A 230 22.45 17.75 0.17
C ASP A 230 22.60 18.45 -1.19
N TYR A 231 21.71 19.41 -1.49
CA TYR A 231 21.85 20.33 -2.64
C TYR A 231 23.11 21.21 -2.49
N SER A 232 23.27 21.82 -1.31
CA SER A 232 24.45 22.57 -0.93
C SER A 232 25.30 21.78 0.06
N VAL A 233 26.50 21.39 -0.36
CA VAL A 233 27.50 20.73 0.51
C VAL A 233 28.78 21.56 0.59
N ALA A 234 29.44 21.80 -0.54
CA ALA A 234 30.69 22.56 -0.60
C ALA A 234 30.49 24.07 -0.61
N LYS A 235 29.37 24.54 -1.16
CA LYS A 235 29.03 25.97 -1.26
C LYS A 235 27.85 26.27 -0.35
N VAL A 236 27.88 27.46 0.27
CA VAL A 236 26.80 27.94 1.14
C VAL A 236 25.48 28.00 0.36
N GLY A 237 24.41 27.51 0.95
CA GLY A 237 23.07 27.58 0.38
C GLY A 237 22.08 26.61 1.01
N PRO A 238 20.86 26.54 0.48
CA PRO A 238 19.80 25.69 1.00
C PRO A 238 20.15 24.20 0.90
N ILE A 239 19.64 23.43 1.87
CA ILE A 239 19.80 21.98 1.98
C ILE A 239 19.10 21.25 0.83
N GLY A 240 17.90 21.67 0.44
CA GLY A 240 17.12 21.07 -0.64
C GLY A 240 16.03 22.02 -1.13
N PRO A 241 16.35 23.08 -1.89
CA PRO A 241 15.40 24.15 -2.20
C PRO A 241 14.10 23.64 -2.84
N ILE A 242 12.95 24.24 -2.48
CA ILE A 242 11.62 23.69 -2.76
C ILE A 242 11.33 23.53 -4.25
N ALA A 243 11.75 24.47 -5.11
CA ALA A 243 11.57 24.36 -6.56
C ALA A 243 12.37 23.20 -7.17
N TRP A 244 13.56 22.90 -6.63
CA TRP A 244 14.38 21.76 -7.06
C TRP A 244 13.77 20.43 -6.58
N THR A 245 13.26 20.42 -5.34
CA THR A 245 12.52 19.30 -4.75
C THR A 245 11.28 18.97 -5.58
N GLU A 246 10.44 19.96 -5.88
CA GLU A 246 9.22 19.75 -6.65
C GLU A 246 9.51 19.29 -8.09
N LYS A 247 10.58 19.83 -8.72
CA LYS A 247 10.98 19.39 -10.06
C LYS A 247 11.31 17.90 -10.13
N THR A 248 12.00 17.36 -9.11
CA THR A 248 12.34 15.92 -9.11
C THR A 248 11.12 15.06 -8.83
N VAL A 249 10.22 15.52 -7.96
CA VAL A 249 8.92 14.89 -7.69
C VAL A 249 8.08 14.82 -8.96
N ALA A 250 7.92 15.95 -9.67
CA ALA A 250 7.15 16.02 -10.90
C ALA A 250 7.68 15.04 -11.97
N TYR A 251 9.01 14.91 -12.09
CA TYR A 251 9.60 13.91 -12.96
C TYR A 251 9.26 12.48 -12.51
N ALA A 252 9.48 12.14 -11.23
CA ALA A 252 9.17 10.81 -10.70
C ALA A 252 7.70 10.43 -10.97
N THR A 253 6.75 11.32 -10.67
CA THR A 253 5.31 11.05 -10.86
C THR A 253 4.87 10.96 -12.33
N SER A 254 5.69 11.44 -13.27
CA SER A 254 5.44 11.30 -14.71
C SER A 254 5.85 9.94 -15.27
N ILE A 255 6.68 9.17 -14.54
CA ILE A 255 7.25 7.90 -15.00
C ILE A 255 6.86 6.71 -14.13
N MET A 256 6.28 6.94 -12.96
CA MET A 256 5.77 5.90 -12.08
C MET A 256 4.54 6.37 -11.30
N PRO A 257 3.71 5.46 -10.79
CA PRO A 257 2.58 5.83 -9.96
C PRO A 257 3.01 6.68 -8.77
N ALA A 258 2.31 7.79 -8.54
CA ALA A 258 2.69 8.79 -7.53
C ALA A 258 2.73 8.22 -6.11
N SER A 259 1.87 7.24 -5.81
CA SER A 259 1.85 6.54 -4.53
C SER A 259 3.13 5.78 -4.19
N LYS A 260 4.02 5.55 -5.17
CA LYS A 260 5.36 4.98 -4.93
C LYS A 260 6.39 6.02 -4.48
N VAL A 261 6.15 7.31 -4.68
CA VAL A 261 7.16 8.37 -4.54
C VAL A 261 7.13 8.97 -3.13
N TYR A 262 8.31 9.14 -2.52
CA TYR A 262 8.51 9.73 -1.20
C TYR A 262 9.54 10.87 -1.24
N VAL A 263 9.20 12.00 -0.63
CA VAL A 263 10.05 13.22 -0.60
C VAL A 263 10.94 13.22 0.64
N GLY A 264 12.26 13.33 0.45
CA GLY A 264 13.23 13.41 1.53
C GLY A 264 13.14 14.69 2.37
N LEU A 265 13.19 14.54 3.68
CA LEU A 265 13.26 15.62 4.67
C LEU A 265 14.59 15.53 5.40
N ALA A 266 15.32 16.64 5.48
CA ALA A 266 16.56 16.71 6.23
C ALA A 266 16.26 17.03 7.70
N GLY A 267 16.65 16.14 8.59
CA GLY A 267 16.67 16.35 10.05
C GLY A 267 17.91 17.10 10.52
N TYR A 268 18.69 17.68 9.60
CA TYR A 268 19.93 18.38 9.92
C TYR A 268 20.02 19.71 9.16
N GLY A 269 20.91 20.57 9.62
CA GLY A 269 21.36 21.76 8.91
C GLY A 269 22.86 21.72 8.63
N ARG A 270 23.30 22.67 7.81
CA ARG A 270 24.70 22.86 7.41
C ARG A 270 25.13 24.27 7.76
N ASP A 271 26.38 24.41 8.21
CA ASP A 271 26.94 25.66 8.70
C ASP A 271 28.34 25.90 8.12
N TRP A 272 28.47 26.96 7.30
CA TRP A 272 29.67 27.28 6.53
C TRP A 272 30.39 28.50 7.08
N VAL A 273 31.73 28.45 7.07
CA VAL A 273 32.56 29.65 7.24
C VAL A 273 32.53 30.48 5.96
N THR A 274 31.99 31.70 6.05
CA THR A 274 31.85 32.62 4.92
C THR A 274 32.86 33.77 4.94
N LYS A 275 33.38 34.12 6.11
CA LYS A 275 34.44 35.11 6.29
C LYS A 275 35.29 34.73 7.49
N VAL A 276 36.59 35.04 7.45
CA VAL A 276 37.50 34.96 8.60
C VAL A 276 38.27 36.26 8.70
N GLU A 277 38.30 36.84 9.88
CA GLU A 277 39.06 38.04 10.23
C GLU A 277 40.05 37.71 11.34
N GLY A 278 41.28 38.21 11.27
CA GLY A 278 42.35 37.87 12.20
C GLY A 278 43.07 36.56 11.84
N VAL A 279 43.86 36.05 12.79
CA VAL A 279 44.67 34.83 12.61
C VAL A 279 44.11 33.76 13.55
N CYS A 280 43.65 32.64 12.99
CA CYS A 280 43.06 31.60 13.82
C CYS A 280 44.12 30.86 14.63
N PRO A 281 43.83 30.50 15.90
CA PRO A 281 44.72 29.66 16.71
C PRO A 281 45.06 28.34 16.00
N ALA A 282 46.23 27.78 16.31
CA ALA A 282 46.75 26.58 15.64
C ALA A 282 45.75 25.40 15.56
N PRO A 283 44.96 25.08 16.60
CA PRO A 283 43.96 24.01 16.54
C PRO A 283 42.83 24.25 15.52
N PHE A 284 42.57 25.51 15.17
CA PHE A 284 41.44 25.93 14.34
C PHE A 284 41.84 26.37 12.92
N ALA A 285 43.11 26.69 12.68
CA ALA A 285 43.60 27.25 11.41
C ALA A 285 43.19 26.46 10.16
N ASN A 286 43.08 25.13 10.26
CA ASN A 286 42.66 24.28 9.15
C ASN A 286 41.14 24.12 9.00
N ALA A 287 40.40 24.18 10.10
CA ALA A 287 38.95 23.97 10.13
C ALA A 287 38.14 25.26 9.92
N ILE A 288 38.70 26.40 10.34
CA ILE A 288 38.06 27.71 10.30
C ILE A 288 38.67 28.53 9.16
N LYS A 289 38.22 28.24 7.94
CA LYS A 289 38.60 28.96 6.73
C LYS A 289 37.47 28.94 5.71
N VAL A 290 37.41 29.95 4.85
CA VAL A 290 36.45 29.98 3.75
C VAL A 290 36.73 28.81 2.80
N GLY A 291 35.67 28.11 2.40
CA GLY A 291 35.77 26.91 1.56
C GLY A 291 36.05 25.61 2.33
N ALA A 292 36.17 25.65 3.67
CA ALA A 292 36.13 24.45 4.48
C ALA A 292 34.77 23.72 4.32
N LYS A 293 34.78 22.40 4.54
CA LYS A 293 33.54 21.60 4.56
C LYS A 293 32.59 22.16 5.62
N ALA A 294 31.31 22.32 5.26
CA ALA A 294 30.30 22.73 6.22
C ALA A 294 30.25 21.79 7.44
N ALA A 295 30.11 22.40 8.61
CA ALA A 295 29.70 21.67 9.81
C ALA A 295 28.24 21.22 9.64
N THR A 296 27.89 20.09 10.24
CA THR A 296 26.51 19.61 10.34
C THR A 296 26.02 19.82 11.75
N PHE A 297 24.79 20.31 11.91
CA PHE A 297 24.09 20.39 13.19
C PHE A 297 22.72 19.71 13.09
N VAL A 298 22.23 19.22 14.22
CA VAL A 298 20.90 18.60 14.30
C VAL A 298 19.84 19.70 14.16
N MET A 299 18.82 19.48 13.33
CA MET A 299 17.80 20.49 13.02
C MET A 299 17.16 21.08 14.28
N ARG A 300 16.79 20.26 15.26
CA ARG A 300 16.17 20.74 16.52
C ARG A 300 17.04 21.69 17.33
N ASP A 301 18.36 21.66 17.13
CA ASP A 301 19.31 22.51 17.87
C ASP A 301 19.49 23.88 17.19
N ALA A 302 18.91 24.09 16.01
CA ALA A 302 19.08 25.32 15.23
C ALA A 302 18.66 26.58 15.98
N ALA A 303 17.52 26.53 16.68
CA ALA A 303 17.00 27.66 17.45
C ALA A 303 17.93 28.02 18.62
N THR A 304 18.44 27.02 19.34
CA THR A 304 19.43 27.21 20.40
C THR A 304 20.74 27.76 19.86
N LEU A 305 21.21 27.24 18.71
CA LEU A 305 22.41 27.75 18.05
C LEU A 305 22.26 29.24 17.69
N ALA A 306 21.14 29.63 17.09
CA ALA A 306 20.88 31.03 16.75
C ALA A 306 20.77 31.93 17.99
N ALA A 307 20.05 31.46 19.02
CA ALA A 307 19.88 32.19 20.28
C ALA A 307 21.21 32.42 21.03
N ASN A 308 22.11 31.42 21.04
CA ASN A 308 23.44 31.55 21.65
C ASN A 308 24.29 32.67 21.05
N TYR A 309 24.00 33.05 19.79
CA TYR A 309 24.67 34.16 19.11
C TYR A 309 23.76 35.38 18.92
N GLN A 310 22.61 35.42 19.60
CA GLN A 310 21.66 36.53 19.58
C GLN A 310 21.20 36.91 18.16
N VAL A 311 21.05 35.91 17.29
CA VAL A 311 20.53 36.08 15.93
C VAL A 311 19.19 35.38 15.77
N THR A 312 18.33 35.93 14.92
CA THR A 312 17.01 35.37 14.61
C THR A 312 17.07 34.65 13.27
N PRO A 313 16.70 33.36 13.20
CA PRO A 313 16.51 32.68 11.93
C PRO A 313 15.46 33.36 11.05
N VAL A 314 15.78 33.49 9.76
CA VAL A 314 14.89 34.03 8.74
C VAL A 314 14.49 32.91 7.80
N PHE A 315 13.20 32.84 7.47
CA PHE A 315 12.70 31.92 6.44
C PHE A 315 12.86 32.56 5.06
N ASP A 316 13.56 31.87 4.17
CA ASP A 316 13.69 32.26 2.77
C ASP A 316 12.56 31.61 1.96
N GLU A 317 11.56 32.41 1.56
CA GLU A 317 10.39 31.95 0.81
C GLU A 317 10.74 31.39 -0.58
N LYS A 318 11.84 31.85 -1.20
CA LYS A 318 12.26 31.37 -2.51
C LYS A 318 12.78 29.94 -2.44
N PHE A 319 13.54 29.62 -1.40
CA PHE A 319 14.10 28.29 -1.20
C PHE A 319 13.22 27.39 -0.32
N GLY A 320 12.31 27.96 0.45
CA GLY A 320 11.45 27.25 1.39
C GLY A 320 12.22 26.68 2.58
N GLU A 321 13.24 27.41 3.06
CA GLU A 321 14.19 26.99 4.09
C GLU A 321 14.61 28.13 5.01
N ALA A 322 15.06 27.78 6.22
CA ALA A 322 15.50 28.75 7.21
C ALA A 322 17.01 28.96 7.14
N THR A 323 17.44 30.20 7.38
CA THR A 323 18.85 30.59 7.43
C THR A 323 19.12 31.63 8.52
N PHE A 324 20.33 31.64 9.04
CA PHE A 324 20.85 32.73 9.85
C PHE A 324 22.36 32.86 9.64
N THR A 325 22.88 34.05 9.92
CA THR A 325 24.32 34.33 9.91
C THR A 325 24.74 34.87 11.25
N TYR A 326 25.86 34.38 11.78
CA TYR A 326 26.40 34.77 13.07
C TYR A 326 27.93 34.86 13.01
N THR A 327 28.54 35.44 14.04
CA THR A 327 29.99 35.50 14.20
C THR A 327 30.44 34.68 15.41
N LYS A 328 31.59 34.01 15.28
CA LYS A 328 32.21 33.26 16.37
C LYS A 328 33.69 33.60 16.46
N ALA A 329 34.11 34.08 17.63
CA ALA A 329 35.51 34.31 17.95
C ALA A 329 36.19 33.01 18.43
N TYR A 330 37.45 32.86 18.04
CA TYR A 330 38.33 31.76 18.45
C TYR A 330 39.62 32.37 19.00
N GLU A 331 39.83 32.22 20.30
CA GLU A 331 40.99 32.70 21.02
C GLU A 331 41.95 31.55 21.33
N GLY A 332 43.25 31.83 21.34
CA GLY A 332 44.28 30.85 21.66
C GLY A 332 45.66 31.29 21.17
N ASN A 333 46.52 30.33 20.85
CA ASN A 333 47.87 30.62 20.40
C ASN A 333 48.09 30.14 18.95
N THR A 334 48.92 30.87 18.21
CA THR A 334 49.50 30.42 16.93
C THR A 334 50.49 29.28 17.16
N ALA A 335 50.94 28.63 16.08
CA ALA A 335 51.88 27.50 16.17
C ALA A 335 53.25 27.90 16.79
N ASP A 336 53.63 29.17 16.67
CA ASP A 336 54.84 29.75 17.30
C ASP A 336 54.58 30.33 18.70
N GLY A 337 53.43 30.05 19.31
CA GLY A 337 53.13 30.36 20.71
C GLY A 337 52.57 31.76 20.98
N ARG A 338 52.33 32.58 19.96
CA ARG A 338 51.80 33.96 20.13
C ARG A 338 50.30 33.94 20.37
N SER A 339 49.82 34.76 21.31
CA SER A 339 48.37 34.95 21.53
C SER A 339 47.72 35.51 20.26
N THR A 340 46.57 34.96 19.90
CA THR A 340 45.85 35.34 18.69
C THR A 340 44.35 35.14 18.83
N ILE A 341 43.60 35.85 17.99
CA ILE A 341 42.16 35.74 17.87
C ILE A 341 41.79 35.78 16.38
N CYS A 342 40.84 34.94 15.99
CA CYS A 342 40.11 35.13 14.75
C CYS A 342 38.61 35.13 14.97
N THR A 343 37.89 35.90 14.16
CA THR A 343 36.44 35.90 14.12
C THR A 343 36.00 35.29 12.80
N ALA A 344 35.19 34.23 12.88
CA ALA A 344 34.59 33.63 11.70
C ALA A 344 33.13 34.07 11.58
N THR A 345 32.76 34.64 10.43
CA THR A 345 31.36 34.74 10.03
C THR A 345 30.90 33.40 9.49
N ARG A 346 29.75 32.96 9.96
CA ARG A 346 29.18 31.65 9.70
C ARG A 346 27.74 31.78 9.23
N THR A 347 27.38 31.06 8.18
CA THR A 347 26.02 31.06 7.64
C THR A 347 25.47 29.65 7.71
N ALA A 348 24.34 29.50 8.39
CA ALA A 348 23.63 28.24 8.56
C ALA A 348 22.41 28.17 7.64
N TRP A 349 22.13 26.99 7.09
CA TRP A 349 20.89 26.65 6.39
C TRP A 349 20.32 25.35 6.94
N TYR A 350 19.00 25.30 7.11
CA TYR A 350 18.28 24.13 7.60
C TYR A 350 16.80 24.17 7.18
N GLN A 351 16.15 23.01 7.25
CA GLN A 351 14.70 22.91 7.09
C GLN A 351 14.04 23.09 8.45
N ASN A 352 13.11 24.03 8.61
CA ASN A 352 12.33 24.23 9.84
C ASN A 352 10.92 23.61 9.71
N ALA A 353 10.04 23.82 10.70
CA ALA A 353 8.65 23.37 10.62
C ALA A 353 7.89 23.84 9.34
N GLN A 354 8.13 25.07 8.89
CA GLN A 354 7.53 25.60 7.64
C GLN A 354 8.10 24.88 6.41
N SER A 355 9.40 24.59 6.37
CA SER A 355 10.01 23.76 5.33
C SER A 355 9.41 22.36 5.23
N TYR A 356 9.14 21.73 6.38
CA TYR A 356 8.50 20.42 6.44
C TYR A 356 7.07 20.49 5.94
N LYS A 357 6.31 21.53 6.32
CA LYS A 357 4.95 21.80 5.81
C LYS A 357 4.92 21.89 4.28
N LEU A 358 5.80 22.70 3.69
CA LEU A 358 5.84 22.87 2.22
C LEU A 358 6.10 21.55 1.49
N ARG A 359 6.92 20.66 2.07
CA ARG A 359 7.24 19.36 1.48
C ARG A 359 6.14 18.33 1.72
N SER A 360 5.45 18.36 2.87
CA SER A 360 4.26 17.52 3.09
C SER A 360 3.11 17.94 2.17
N GLU A 361 2.96 19.22 1.83
CA GLU A 361 1.95 19.70 0.89
C GLU A 361 2.15 19.14 -0.53
N LEU A 362 3.38 18.78 -0.92
CA LEU A 362 3.63 18.04 -2.17
C LEU A 362 2.95 16.67 -2.16
N VAL A 363 2.80 16.02 -0.99
CA VAL A 363 2.07 14.75 -0.87
C VAL A 363 0.62 14.92 -1.27
N ALA A 364 -0.04 15.98 -0.78
CA ALA A 364 -1.41 16.29 -1.16
C ALA A 364 -1.52 16.66 -2.65
N LYS A 365 -0.61 17.52 -3.13
CA LYS A 365 -0.61 18.05 -4.49
C LYS A 365 -0.43 16.96 -5.55
N TYR A 366 0.53 16.07 -5.34
CA TYR A 366 0.91 15.03 -6.30
C TYR A 366 0.36 13.64 -5.96
N LYS A 367 -0.37 13.50 -4.84
CA LYS A 367 -0.89 12.21 -4.34
C LYS A 367 0.23 11.21 -4.08
N LEU A 368 1.31 11.69 -3.45
CA LEU A 368 2.52 10.91 -3.19
C LEU A 368 2.29 9.82 -2.13
N GLY A 369 3.20 8.85 -2.07
CA GLY A 369 3.23 7.87 -0.98
C GLY A 369 3.54 8.50 0.38
N GLY A 370 4.30 9.60 0.40
CA GLY A 370 4.55 10.37 1.62
C GLY A 370 5.83 11.22 1.57
N VAL A 371 6.31 11.55 2.76
CA VAL A 371 7.61 12.17 3.03
C VAL A 371 8.47 11.21 3.85
N THR A 372 9.79 11.30 3.71
CA THR A 372 10.75 10.39 4.36
C THR A 372 11.86 11.16 5.08
N ALA A 373 11.95 11.00 6.40
CA ALA A 373 12.85 11.80 7.25
C ALA A 373 14.22 11.14 7.43
N TRP A 374 15.27 11.84 7.00
CA TRP A 374 16.68 11.54 7.31
C TRP A 374 17.20 12.47 8.41
N THR A 375 17.28 12.06 9.67
CA THR A 375 16.74 10.81 10.23
C THR A 375 15.74 11.14 11.32
N LEU A 376 14.84 10.21 11.65
CA LEU A 376 13.83 10.43 12.69
C LEU A 376 14.50 10.78 14.03
N GLY A 377 13.86 11.67 14.78
CA GLY A 377 14.35 12.16 16.05
C GLY A 377 15.50 13.15 15.92
N MET A 378 15.64 13.84 14.78
CA MET A 378 16.54 14.99 14.62
C MET A 378 15.79 16.30 14.35
N GLU A 379 14.56 16.18 13.86
CA GLU A 379 13.59 17.26 13.68
C GLU A 379 13.17 17.93 14.99
N GLU A 380 12.72 19.19 14.89
CA GLU A 380 12.03 19.86 15.98
C GLU A 380 10.57 19.37 16.10
N PRO A 381 9.95 19.38 17.30
CA PRO A 381 8.58 18.87 17.49
C PRO A 381 7.52 19.55 16.59
N LEU A 382 7.64 20.85 16.34
CA LEU A 382 6.70 21.59 15.49
C LEU A 382 6.72 21.13 14.03
N ALA A 383 7.81 20.49 13.58
CA ALA A 383 7.88 19.95 12.23
C ALA A 383 6.97 18.72 12.06
N MET A 384 6.81 17.89 13.10
CA MET A 384 5.85 16.78 13.08
C MET A 384 4.41 17.28 13.12
N GLU A 385 4.14 18.32 13.90
CA GLU A 385 2.83 18.96 13.92
C GLU A 385 2.47 19.56 12.55
N ALA A 386 3.42 20.18 11.86
CA ALA A 386 3.21 20.68 10.50
C ALA A 386 2.81 19.56 9.52
N ILE A 387 3.49 18.41 9.56
CA ILE A 387 3.12 17.24 8.74
C ILE A 387 1.73 16.74 9.14
N ARG A 388 1.42 16.68 10.43
CA ARG A 388 0.12 16.25 10.96
C ARG A 388 -1.02 17.09 10.43
N GLN A 389 -0.86 18.41 10.43
CA GLN A 389 -1.86 19.33 9.89
C GLN A 389 -2.08 19.11 8.39
N THR A 390 -1.02 18.89 7.61
CA THR A 390 -1.18 18.50 6.21
C THR A 390 -1.92 17.17 6.10
N ALA A 391 -1.52 16.15 6.87
CA ALA A 391 -2.07 14.80 6.81
C ALA A 391 -3.56 14.73 7.16
N LEU A 392 -4.04 15.57 8.08
CA LEU A 392 -5.46 15.71 8.43
C LEU A 392 -6.28 16.32 7.28
N GLY A 393 -5.67 17.14 6.44
CA GLY A 393 -6.31 17.77 5.28
C GLY A 393 -6.36 16.91 4.03
N ILE A 394 -5.65 15.77 3.99
CA ILE A 394 -5.66 14.89 2.81
C ILE A 394 -6.87 13.96 2.87
N ALA A 395 -7.74 14.05 1.87
CA ALA A 395 -8.90 13.16 1.73
C ALA A 395 -8.49 11.67 1.62
N PRO A 396 -9.37 10.73 2.01
CA PRO A 396 -9.16 9.30 1.80
C PRO A 396 -8.85 8.98 0.34
N ALA A 397 -7.92 8.05 0.09
CA ALA A 397 -7.56 7.68 -1.26
C ALA A 397 -8.75 7.03 -1.98
N LYS A 398 -9.08 7.51 -3.18
CA LYS A 398 -10.16 6.92 -3.98
C LYS A 398 -9.71 5.57 -4.53
N VAL A 399 -10.54 4.55 -4.31
CA VAL A 399 -10.34 3.19 -4.81
C VAL A 399 -11.33 2.92 -5.94
N PHE A 400 -10.82 2.46 -7.08
CA PHE A 400 -11.61 2.04 -8.24
C PHE A 400 -11.67 0.52 -8.28
N SER A 401 -12.84 -0.01 -8.62
CA SER A 401 -13.06 -1.43 -8.78
C SER A 401 -13.98 -1.68 -9.98
N THR A 402 -13.64 -2.69 -10.77
CA THR A 402 -14.45 -3.12 -11.93
C THR A 402 -14.70 -4.61 -11.82
N LEU A 403 -15.96 -5.01 -11.65
CA LEU A 403 -16.37 -6.40 -11.58
C LEU A 403 -16.42 -6.99 -13.00
N ALA A 404 -15.85 -8.18 -13.16
CA ALA A 404 -15.93 -9.00 -14.36
C ALA A 404 -16.38 -10.44 -14.01
N LEU A 405 -17.06 -11.08 -14.97
CA LEU A 405 -17.55 -12.45 -14.85
C LEU A 405 -17.06 -13.29 -16.03
N ASP A 406 -16.85 -14.59 -15.82
CA ASP A 406 -16.60 -15.53 -16.91
C ASP A 406 -17.85 -15.78 -17.78
N LYS A 407 -19.05 -15.68 -17.18
CA LYS A 407 -20.34 -15.81 -17.85
C LYS A 407 -21.44 -15.03 -17.12
N THR A 408 -22.44 -14.58 -17.89
CA THR A 408 -23.64 -13.89 -17.38
C THR A 408 -24.88 -14.79 -17.33
N ASN A 409 -24.73 -16.05 -17.75
CA ASN A 409 -25.73 -17.10 -17.68
C ASN A 409 -25.08 -18.35 -17.08
N ALA A 410 -25.74 -18.99 -16.11
CA ALA A 410 -25.37 -20.28 -15.59
C ALA A 410 -26.60 -21.16 -15.28
N LEU A 411 -26.42 -22.48 -15.34
CA LEU A 411 -27.41 -23.42 -14.82
C LEU A 411 -27.35 -23.44 -13.29
N TYR A 412 -28.49 -23.69 -12.64
CA TYR A 412 -28.57 -23.87 -11.20
C TYR A 412 -27.54 -24.90 -10.71
N GLY A 413 -26.82 -24.57 -9.64
CA GLY A 413 -25.77 -25.42 -9.09
C GLY A 413 -24.44 -25.38 -9.86
N THR A 414 -24.30 -24.56 -10.90
CA THR A 414 -23.02 -24.30 -11.56
C THR A 414 -22.42 -22.98 -11.10
N ALA A 415 -21.11 -22.97 -10.86
CA ALA A 415 -20.42 -21.78 -10.39
C ALA A 415 -20.23 -20.76 -11.52
N VAL A 416 -20.31 -19.47 -11.16
CA VAL A 416 -19.87 -18.34 -11.97
C VAL A 416 -18.60 -17.79 -11.34
N ASN A 417 -17.55 -17.57 -12.13
CA ASN A 417 -16.30 -17.02 -11.62
C ASN A 417 -16.32 -15.50 -11.69
N LEU A 418 -16.12 -14.87 -10.55
CA LEU A 418 -16.01 -13.42 -10.41
C LEU A 418 -14.54 -13.07 -10.37
N SER A 419 -14.21 -11.94 -10.99
CA SER A 419 -12.89 -11.34 -10.84
C SER A 419 -13.02 -9.82 -10.79
N SER A 420 -12.06 -9.18 -10.14
CA SER A 420 -11.90 -7.74 -10.20
C SER A 420 -10.46 -7.34 -9.99
N GLN A 421 -10.15 -6.12 -10.42
CA GLN A 421 -8.93 -5.41 -10.13
C GLN A 421 -9.30 -4.15 -9.34
N LEU A 422 -8.69 -3.97 -8.18
CA LEU A 422 -8.78 -2.75 -7.40
C LEU A 422 -7.54 -1.90 -7.63
N THR A 423 -7.75 -0.62 -7.96
CA THR A 423 -6.65 0.35 -8.18
C THR A 423 -6.90 1.69 -7.49
N LEU A 424 -5.83 2.42 -7.23
CA LEU A 424 -5.87 3.86 -6.96
C LEU A 424 -6.04 4.65 -8.26
N GLU A 425 -6.14 5.98 -8.15
CA GLU A 425 -6.21 6.90 -9.30
C GLU A 425 -4.98 6.80 -10.23
N ASP A 426 -3.81 6.52 -9.67
CA ASP A 426 -2.56 6.35 -10.42
C ASP A 426 -2.37 4.93 -10.98
N LEU A 427 -3.45 4.13 -10.99
CA LEU A 427 -3.49 2.73 -11.42
C LEU A 427 -2.70 1.76 -10.53
N SER A 428 -2.15 2.20 -9.39
CA SER A 428 -1.48 1.30 -8.47
C SER A 428 -2.45 0.27 -7.89
N PRO A 429 -2.04 -1.00 -7.77
CA PRO A 429 -2.90 -2.03 -7.20
C PRO A 429 -3.16 -1.78 -5.71
N VAL A 430 -4.37 -2.08 -5.25
CA VAL A 430 -4.73 -2.00 -3.83
C VAL A 430 -4.75 -3.40 -3.22
N ALA A 431 -3.64 -3.77 -2.57
CA ALA A 431 -3.40 -5.09 -2.02
C ALA A 431 -4.02 -5.31 -0.62
N ASN A 432 -4.30 -6.57 -0.29
CA ASN A 432 -4.76 -7.03 1.03
C ASN A 432 -6.00 -6.29 1.53
N VAL A 433 -6.91 -5.94 0.62
CA VAL A 433 -8.18 -5.29 0.97
C VAL A 433 -9.30 -6.33 1.00
N PRO A 434 -10.01 -6.49 2.14
CA PRO A 434 -11.22 -7.28 2.21
C PRO A 434 -12.31 -6.70 1.29
N ILE A 435 -12.99 -7.56 0.55
CA ILE A 435 -14.11 -7.19 -0.32
C ILE A 435 -15.39 -7.87 0.17
N ARG A 436 -16.51 -7.20 -0.04
CA ARG A 436 -17.85 -7.78 0.06
C ARG A 436 -18.38 -8.03 -1.35
N ILE A 437 -18.82 -9.25 -1.61
CA ILE A 437 -19.58 -9.58 -2.81
C ILE A 437 -21.05 -9.42 -2.42
N GLU A 438 -21.71 -8.45 -3.03
CA GLU A 438 -23.09 -8.08 -2.71
C GLU A 438 -24.01 -8.49 -3.85
N GLY A 439 -25.20 -8.97 -3.53
CA GLY A 439 -26.21 -9.28 -4.53
C GLY A 439 -27.62 -8.87 -4.12
N LYS A 440 -28.46 -8.65 -5.12
CA LYS A 440 -29.91 -8.39 -4.97
C LYS A 440 -30.69 -9.14 -6.04
N SER A 441 -31.88 -9.63 -5.73
CA SER A 441 -32.80 -10.14 -6.75
C SER A 441 -33.58 -8.98 -7.39
N ALA A 442 -34.24 -9.23 -8.52
CA ALA A 442 -34.96 -8.19 -9.28
C ALA A 442 -36.03 -7.44 -8.46
N SER A 443 -36.66 -8.12 -7.50
CA SER A 443 -37.66 -7.56 -6.58
C SER A 443 -37.08 -6.89 -5.34
N ASP A 444 -35.77 -7.05 -5.09
CA ASP A 444 -35.16 -6.60 -3.84
C ASP A 444 -34.61 -5.17 -4.02
N THR A 445 -34.88 -4.29 -3.06
CA THR A 445 -34.30 -2.94 -3.01
C THR A 445 -33.00 -2.88 -2.22
N THR A 446 -32.70 -3.92 -1.43
CA THR A 446 -31.55 -3.99 -0.53
C THR A 446 -30.48 -4.95 -1.04
N TRP A 447 -29.22 -4.56 -0.88
CA TRP A 447 -28.07 -5.41 -1.16
C TRP A 447 -27.77 -6.30 0.05
N ARG A 448 -27.57 -7.59 -0.20
CA ARG A 448 -27.13 -8.56 0.81
C ARG A 448 -25.72 -9.05 0.48
N VAL A 449 -24.91 -9.28 1.51
CA VAL A 449 -23.59 -9.90 1.37
C VAL A 449 -23.77 -11.37 1.03
N LEU A 450 -23.25 -11.80 -0.11
CA LEU A 450 -23.26 -13.19 -0.59
C LEU A 450 -21.95 -13.91 -0.26
N GLY A 451 -20.88 -13.17 -0.01
CA GLY A 451 -19.56 -13.69 0.31
C GLY A 451 -18.53 -12.57 0.41
N GLY A 452 -17.26 -12.94 0.58
CA GLY A 452 -16.15 -12.01 0.59
C GLY A 452 -14.88 -12.64 0.03
N ALA A 453 -13.92 -11.79 -0.30
CA ALA A 453 -12.58 -12.21 -0.68
C ALA A 453 -11.57 -11.16 -0.17
N THR A 454 -10.30 -11.33 -0.51
CA THR A 454 -9.26 -10.33 -0.23
C THR A 454 -8.41 -10.19 -1.48
N THR A 455 -8.06 -8.95 -1.84
CA THR A 455 -7.18 -8.72 -2.99
C THR A 455 -5.77 -9.23 -2.72
N GLY A 456 -5.15 -9.84 -3.73
CA GLY A 456 -3.74 -10.17 -3.73
C GLY A 456 -2.85 -8.93 -3.84
N VAL A 457 -1.54 -9.15 -3.85
CA VAL A 457 -0.53 -8.07 -3.99
C VAL A 457 -0.66 -7.27 -5.29
N ASP A 458 -1.21 -7.90 -6.33
CA ASP A 458 -1.51 -7.27 -7.62
C ASP A 458 -2.86 -6.55 -7.61
N GLY A 459 -3.53 -6.44 -6.47
CA GLY A 459 -4.83 -5.78 -6.32
C GLY A 459 -5.99 -6.57 -6.92
N LYS A 460 -5.77 -7.82 -7.35
CA LYS A 460 -6.81 -8.66 -7.96
C LYS A 460 -7.39 -9.64 -6.95
N PHE A 461 -8.61 -10.08 -7.24
CA PHE A 461 -9.12 -11.33 -6.68
C PHE A 461 -9.88 -12.09 -7.76
N ALA A 462 -10.00 -13.39 -7.57
CA ALA A 462 -10.92 -14.23 -8.33
C ALA A 462 -11.55 -15.24 -7.38
N THR A 463 -12.88 -15.41 -7.44
CA THR A 463 -13.58 -16.41 -6.64
C THR A 463 -14.82 -16.93 -7.36
N PRO A 464 -15.12 -18.24 -7.28
CA PRO A 464 -16.39 -18.77 -7.73
C PRO A 464 -17.52 -18.34 -6.79
N ILE A 465 -18.73 -18.18 -7.34
CA ILE A 465 -19.97 -18.08 -6.57
C ILE A 465 -21.02 -19.05 -7.11
N LEU A 466 -21.86 -19.57 -6.22
CA LEU A 466 -23.06 -20.33 -6.57
C LEU A 466 -24.29 -19.49 -6.28
N LEU A 467 -25.17 -19.35 -7.27
CA LEU A 467 -26.41 -18.59 -7.16
C LEU A 467 -27.61 -19.51 -7.33
N GLY A 468 -28.59 -19.35 -6.45
CA GLY A 468 -29.82 -20.16 -6.49
C GLY A 468 -30.91 -19.61 -7.41
N LYS A 469 -30.80 -18.35 -7.83
CA LYS A 469 -31.78 -17.62 -8.65
C LYS A 469 -31.11 -16.46 -9.38
N PRO A 470 -31.75 -15.88 -10.42
CA PRO A 470 -31.24 -14.67 -11.05
C PRO A 470 -30.94 -13.57 -10.03
N THR A 471 -29.74 -13.02 -10.12
CA THR A 471 -29.19 -12.10 -9.12
C THR A 471 -28.32 -11.06 -9.82
N THR A 472 -28.52 -9.79 -9.47
CA THR A 472 -27.59 -8.72 -9.83
C THR A 472 -26.51 -8.65 -8.76
N ILE A 473 -25.25 -8.65 -9.17
CA ILE A 473 -24.09 -8.63 -8.28
C ILE A 473 -23.29 -7.34 -8.49
N ARG A 474 -22.71 -6.85 -7.39
CA ARG A 474 -21.62 -5.88 -7.37
C ARG A 474 -20.59 -6.30 -6.31
N ILE A 475 -19.44 -5.65 -6.31
CA ILE A 475 -18.51 -5.71 -5.19
C ILE A 475 -18.41 -4.36 -4.49
N ALA A 476 -18.17 -4.41 -3.19
CA ALA A 476 -17.93 -3.25 -2.36
C ALA A 476 -16.73 -3.49 -1.44
N THR A 477 -16.10 -2.41 -0.98
CA THR A 477 -15.04 -2.42 0.04
C THR A 477 -15.42 -1.48 1.15
N ASP A 478 -15.04 -1.79 2.39
CA ASP A 478 -15.23 -0.84 3.48
C ASP A 478 -14.35 0.39 3.28
N GLY A 479 -14.96 1.56 3.42
CA GLY A 479 -14.21 2.80 3.58
C GLY A 479 -13.41 2.74 4.89
N THR A 480 -12.14 3.07 4.79
CA THR A 480 -11.30 3.34 5.95
C THR A 480 -11.01 4.84 6.03
N TRP A 481 -10.44 5.25 7.14
CA TRP A 481 -10.02 6.64 7.31
C TRP A 481 -8.97 7.09 6.25
N ASP A 482 -8.22 6.15 5.66
CA ASP A 482 -7.18 6.41 4.65
C ASP A 482 -7.57 6.02 3.20
N ARG A 483 -8.69 5.30 3.01
CA ARG A 483 -9.21 4.87 1.70
C ARG A 483 -10.73 5.01 1.64
N ALA A 484 -11.23 5.65 0.59
CA ALA A 484 -12.67 5.74 0.37
C ALA A 484 -13.27 4.36 0.06
N GLU A 485 -14.53 4.17 0.43
CA GLU A 485 -15.32 3.02 -0.03
C GLU A 485 -15.33 2.98 -1.56
N SER A 486 -15.13 1.78 -2.10
CA SER A 486 -15.28 1.49 -3.53
C SER A 486 -16.50 0.61 -3.74
N VAL A 487 -17.31 0.94 -4.76
CA VAL A 487 -18.42 0.12 -5.25
C VAL A 487 -18.24 -0.04 -6.77
N SER A 488 -18.29 -1.28 -7.26
CA SER A 488 -18.11 -1.58 -8.68
C SER A 488 -19.35 -1.31 -9.52
N ASN A 489 -19.23 -1.53 -10.84
CA ASN A 489 -20.36 -1.76 -11.73
C ASN A 489 -21.24 -2.94 -11.25
N GLU A 490 -22.53 -2.88 -11.59
CA GLU A 490 -23.52 -3.94 -11.36
C GLU A 490 -23.59 -4.87 -12.58
N ILE A 491 -23.62 -6.18 -12.36
CA ILE A 491 -23.83 -7.17 -13.44
C ILE A 491 -24.96 -8.12 -13.06
N ALA A 492 -25.97 -8.22 -13.92
CA ALA A 492 -27.05 -9.19 -13.79
C ALA A 492 -26.60 -10.58 -14.26
N ILE A 493 -26.78 -11.58 -13.40
CA ILE A 493 -26.52 -12.98 -13.73
C ILE A 493 -27.86 -13.72 -13.81
N LEU A 494 -28.07 -14.37 -14.94
CA LEU A 494 -29.22 -15.20 -15.19
C LEU A 494 -28.91 -16.62 -14.71
N ILE A 495 -29.81 -17.18 -13.91
CA ILE A 495 -29.72 -18.57 -13.43
C ILE A 495 -30.90 -19.36 -13.98
N ASP A 496 -30.59 -20.28 -14.89
CA ASP A 496 -31.56 -21.14 -15.53
C ASP A 496 -31.68 -22.46 -14.74
N ARG A 497 -32.88 -23.03 -14.68
CA ARG A 497 -33.15 -24.29 -13.97
C ARG A 497 -32.40 -25.45 -14.62
N THR A 498 -32.01 -26.44 -13.82
CA THR A 498 -31.41 -27.68 -14.32
C THR A 498 -32.44 -28.78 -14.34
N ILE A 499 -32.48 -29.58 -15.41
CA ILE A 499 -33.43 -30.69 -15.58
C ILE A 499 -32.61 -31.98 -15.66
N SER A 500 -32.91 -32.94 -14.78
CA SER A 500 -32.42 -34.31 -14.88
C SER A 500 -33.55 -35.21 -15.33
N ILE A 501 -33.32 -36.03 -16.35
CA ILE A 501 -34.33 -36.90 -16.94
C ILE A 501 -33.94 -38.36 -16.67
N THR A 502 -34.93 -39.17 -16.32
CA THR A 502 -34.84 -40.62 -16.23
C THR A 502 -35.90 -41.20 -17.17
N SER A 503 -35.45 -41.77 -18.30
CA SER A 503 -36.33 -42.31 -19.33
C SER A 503 -35.86 -43.68 -19.80
N PRO A 504 -36.76 -44.61 -20.17
CA PRO A 504 -36.37 -45.89 -20.76
C PRO A 504 -35.76 -45.66 -22.15
N GLY A 505 -34.66 -46.35 -22.48
CA GLY A 505 -34.07 -46.30 -23.83
C GLY A 505 -34.87 -47.12 -24.86
N THR A 506 -35.62 -48.12 -24.40
CA THR A 506 -36.46 -48.96 -25.25
C THR A 506 -37.68 -49.44 -24.47
N VAL A 507 -38.84 -49.44 -25.11
CA VAL A 507 -40.12 -49.91 -24.54
C VAL A 507 -40.83 -50.84 -25.54
N ARG A 508 -41.69 -51.73 -25.02
CA ARG A 508 -42.52 -52.59 -25.88
C ARG A 508 -43.64 -51.78 -26.51
N SER A 509 -43.91 -52.05 -27.79
CA SER A 509 -45.08 -51.47 -28.48
C SER A 509 -46.37 -51.79 -27.72
N GLN A 510 -47.28 -50.82 -27.65
CA GLN A 510 -48.58 -50.91 -26.97
C GLN A 510 -48.53 -51.12 -25.44
N VAL A 511 -47.37 -50.95 -24.79
CA VAL A 511 -47.24 -51.02 -23.32
C VAL A 511 -47.05 -49.61 -22.75
N PRO A 512 -47.83 -49.20 -21.71
CA PRO A 512 -47.63 -47.92 -21.03
C PRO A 512 -46.23 -47.81 -20.42
N PHE A 513 -45.70 -46.59 -20.37
CA PHE A 513 -44.40 -46.32 -19.76
C PHE A 513 -44.38 -44.92 -19.15
N ALA A 514 -43.40 -44.68 -18.27
CA ALA A 514 -43.21 -43.41 -17.61
C ALA A 514 -41.91 -42.74 -18.08
N ILE A 515 -41.93 -41.40 -18.07
CA ILE A 515 -40.73 -40.57 -18.15
C ILE A 515 -40.70 -39.73 -16.89
N ASP A 516 -39.67 -39.94 -16.08
CA ASP A 516 -39.49 -39.26 -14.81
C ASP A 516 -38.40 -38.20 -14.90
N GLY A 517 -38.41 -37.24 -14.00
CA GLY A 517 -37.32 -36.30 -13.90
C GLY A 517 -37.39 -35.40 -12.67
N VAL A 518 -36.35 -34.60 -12.51
CA VAL A 518 -36.21 -33.64 -11.41
C VAL A 518 -35.76 -32.30 -11.97
N VAL A 519 -36.50 -31.25 -11.62
CA VAL A 519 -36.13 -29.86 -11.85
C VAL A 519 -35.42 -29.31 -10.62
N ARG A 520 -34.31 -28.58 -10.81
CA ARG A 520 -33.58 -27.89 -9.74
C ARG A 520 -33.53 -26.37 -10.00
N PRO A 521 -33.68 -25.51 -8.96
CA PRO A 521 -33.90 -25.83 -7.54
C PRO A 521 -35.19 -26.60 -7.31
N ARG A 522 -35.21 -27.45 -6.27
CA ARG A 522 -36.36 -28.29 -5.94
C ARG A 522 -37.46 -27.43 -5.36
N THR A 523 -38.55 -27.28 -6.08
CA THR A 523 -39.73 -26.51 -5.68
C THR A 523 -40.97 -27.16 -6.25
N ALA A 524 -42.09 -27.09 -5.52
CA ALA A 524 -43.39 -27.50 -6.04
C ALA A 524 -43.94 -26.46 -7.03
N GLY A 525 -44.79 -26.91 -7.95
CA GLY A 525 -45.60 -26.04 -8.80
C GLY A 525 -44.95 -25.53 -10.09
N ALA A 526 -43.72 -25.94 -10.43
CA ALA A 526 -43.15 -25.62 -11.73
C ALA A 526 -43.86 -26.44 -12.83
N LEU A 527 -44.38 -25.75 -13.86
CA LEU A 527 -45.03 -26.41 -15.00
C LEU A 527 -43.97 -27.03 -15.92
N VAL A 528 -44.09 -28.34 -16.16
CA VAL A 528 -43.22 -29.11 -17.03
C VAL A 528 -44.03 -29.68 -18.19
N SER A 529 -43.56 -29.49 -19.41
CA SER A 529 -44.21 -29.96 -20.63
C SER A 529 -43.32 -30.98 -21.32
N LEU A 530 -43.88 -32.14 -21.66
CA LEU A 530 -43.26 -33.12 -22.53
C LEU A 530 -43.61 -32.79 -23.98
N MET A 531 -42.59 -32.51 -24.77
CA MET A 531 -42.72 -32.24 -26.21
C MET A 531 -42.34 -33.50 -26.98
N LYS A 532 -43.12 -33.85 -28.01
CA LYS A 532 -42.80 -34.90 -28.99
C LYS A 532 -42.58 -34.28 -30.36
N PHE A 533 -41.51 -34.67 -31.04
CA PHE A 533 -41.25 -34.22 -32.40
C PHE A 533 -42.11 -35.02 -33.38
N SER A 534 -43.01 -34.35 -34.11
CA SER A 534 -43.89 -34.97 -35.10
C SER A 534 -44.21 -34.00 -36.24
N ALA A 535 -44.22 -34.49 -37.47
CA ALA A 535 -44.51 -33.69 -38.67
C ALA A 535 -43.68 -32.39 -38.76
N GLY A 536 -42.38 -32.47 -38.43
CA GLY A 536 -41.45 -31.33 -38.54
C GLY A 536 -41.52 -30.31 -37.39
N ALA A 537 -42.38 -30.51 -36.38
CA ALA A 537 -42.54 -29.58 -35.27
C ALA A 537 -42.58 -30.29 -33.90
N TRP A 538 -42.16 -29.57 -32.86
CA TRP A 538 -42.33 -29.99 -31.47
C TRP A 538 -43.76 -29.70 -31.02
N LYS A 539 -44.48 -30.73 -30.55
CA LYS A 539 -45.84 -30.60 -30.01
C LYS A 539 -45.87 -31.06 -28.56
N SER A 540 -46.54 -30.28 -27.69
CA SER A 540 -46.78 -30.70 -26.31
C SER A 540 -47.72 -31.91 -26.32
N VAL A 541 -47.31 -33.00 -25.67
CA VAL A 541 -48.07 -34.24 -25.59
C VAL A 541 -48.49 -34.60 -24.17
N ALA A 542 -47.84 -34.03 -23.16
CA ALA A 542 -48.23 -34.16 -21.76
C ALA A 542 -47.71 -32.97 -20.95
N THR A 543 -48.38 -32.64 -19.85
CA THR A 543 -47.94 -31.65 -18.86
C THR A 543 -47.98 -32.24 -17.45
N ALA A 544 -47.10 -31.75 -16.59
CA ALA A 544 -47.02 -32.12 -15.19
C ALA A 544 -46.59 -30.90 -14.38
N THR A 545 -46.85 -30.92 -13.08
CA THR A 545 -46.29 -29.95 -12.13
C THR A 545 -45.32 -30.65 -11.19
N THR A 546 -44.23 -29.97 -10.84
CA THR A 546 -43.27 -30.54 -9.90
C THR A 546 -43.84 -30.63 -8.48
N ASN A 547 -43.44 -31.66 -7.73
CA ASN A 547 -43.68 -31.75 -6.29
C ASN A 547 -42.61 -30.97 -5.49
N GLU A 548 -42.66 -31.03 -4.16
CA GLU A 548 -41.69 -30.34 -3.27
C GLU A 548 -40.24 -30.76 -3.51
N GLN A 549 -40.01 -31.99 -3.96
CA GLN A 549 -38.68 -32.50 -4.31
C GLN A 549 -38.26 -32.12 -5.73
N GLY A 550 -39.04 -31.27 -6.43
CA GLY A 550 -38.83 -30.89 -7.81
C GLY A 550 -39.10 -32.01 -8.81
N ALA A 551 -39.65 -33.14 -8.37
CA ALA A 551 -39.86 -34.32 -9.20
C ALA A 551 -41.14 -34.20 -10.02
N PHE A 552 -41.13 -34.75 -11.23
CA PHE A 552 -42.29 -34.87 -12.12
C PHE A 552 -42.28 -36.24 -12.79
N THR A 553 -43.46 -36.70 -13.19
CA THR A 553 -43.66 -37.96 -13.93
C THR A 553 -44.66 -37.71 -15.06
N PHE A 554 -44.32 -38.15 -16.27
CA PHE A 554 -45.25 -38.26 -17.38
C PHE A 554 -45.63 -39.72 -17.56
N ALA A 555 -46.88 -40.07 -17.27
CA ALA A 555 -47.44 -41.38 -17.61
C ALA A 555 -47.93 -41.34 -19.06
N LEU A 556 -47.38 -42.19 -19.92
CA LEU A 556 -47.72 -42.26 -21.33
C LEU A 556 -48.39 -43.59 -21.66
N ASP A 557 -49.49 -43.52 -22.41
CA ASP A 557 -50.15 -44.70 -22.96
C ASP A 557 -49.26 -45.44 -23.96
N GLY A 558 -49.57 -46.72 -24.17
CA GLY A 558 -48.89 -47.56 -25.14
C GLY A 558 -48.90 -46.94 -26.55
N GLN A 559 -47.73 -46.88 -27.17
CA GLN A 559 -47.58 -46.31 -28.52
C GLN A 559 -47.22 -47.40 -29.54
N GLY A 560 -47.56 -47.15 -30.81
CA GLY A 560 -47.14 -48.01 -31.92
C GLY A 560 -45.62 -47.95 -32.16
N ARG A 561 -45.11 -48.95 -32.89
CA ARG A 561 -43.69 -49.08 -33.23
C ARG A 561 -43.14 -47.82 -33.92
N GLN A 562 -42.12 -47.22 -33.32
CA GLN A 562 -41.46 -46.00 -33.82
C GLN A 562 -40.18 -45.71 -33.03
N VAL A 563 -39.36 -44.79 -33.52
CA VAL A 563 -38.36 -44.09 -32.69
C VAL A 563 -38.95 -42.73 -32.33
N ALA A 564 -39.40 -42.58 -31.09
CA ALA A 564 -40.03 -41.35 -30.62
C ALA A 564 -38.97 -40.39 -30.06
N ARG A 565 -38.89 -39.18 -30.62
CA ARG A 565 -38.04 -38.10 -30.13
C ARG A 565 -38.81 -37.19 -29.18
N TYR A 566 -38.24 -36.97 -28.00
CA TYR A 566 -38.82 -36.18 -26.93
C TYR A 566 -37.88 -35.04 -26.48
N GLN A 567 -38.48 -33.99 -25.94
CA GLN A 567 -37.79 -32.90 -25.25
C GLN A 567 -38.67 -32.46 -24.07
N ILE A 568 -38.04 -32.14 -22.94
CA ILE A 568 -38.75 -31.63 -21.78
C ILE A 568 -38.51 -30.13 -21.65
N LEU A 569 -39.58 -29.37 -21.49
CA LEU A 569 -39.56 -27.93 -21.23
C LEU A 569 -40.05 -27.66 -19.81
N VAL A 570 -39.35 -26.81 -19.06
CA VAL A 570 -39.89 -26.22 -17.83
C VAL A 570 -40.31 -24.79 -18.16
N GLY A 571 -41.59 -24.47 -17.98
CA GLY A 571 -42.19 -23.18 -18.35
C GLY A 571 -41.69 -22.02 -17.51
N THR A 572 -41.75 -20.80 -18.05
CA THR A 572 -41.37 -19.58 -17.32
C THR A 572 -42.26 -19.31 -16.11
N ASP A 573 -41.74 -18.66 -15.08
CA ASP A 573 -42.49 -18.12 -13.95
C ASP A 573 -41.93 -16.73 -13.54
N GLN A 574 -42.30 -16.23 -12.36
CA GLN A 574 -41.88 -14.91 -11.87
C GLN A 574 -40.37 -14.77 -11.64
N ILE A 575 -39.64 -15.88 -11.49
CA ILE A 575 -38.21 -15.88 -11.14
C ILE A 575 -37.38 -16.51 -12.26
N TRP A 576 -37.83 -17.62 -12.83
CA TRP A 576 -37.07 -18.42 -13.79
C TRP A 576 -37.67 -18.35 -15.18
N ARG A 577 -36.80 -18.23 -16.18
CA ARG A 577 -37.18 -18.32 -17.60
C ARG A 577 -37.50 -19.76 -17.98
N GLN A 578 -38.04 -19.93 -19.19
CA GLN A 578 -38.25 -21.24 -19.77
C GLN A 578 -36.89 -21.91 -20.08
N VAL A 579 -36.76 -23.19 -19.75
CA VAL A 579 -35.56 -23.99 -20.06
C VAL A 579 -35.95 -25.28 -20.75
N ALA A 580 -35.18 -25.67 -21.76
CA ALA A 580 -35.29 -26.95 -22.44
C ALA A 580 -34.18 -27.90 -21.99
N ALA A 581 -34.55 -29.15 -21.69
CA ALA A 581 -33.58 -30.22 -21.53
C ALA A 581 -33.03 -30.66 -22.90
N PRO A 582 -31.88 -31.36 -22.94
CA PRO A 582 -31.42 -32.05 -24.14
C PRO A 582 -32.51 -32.99 -24.69
N GLU A 583 -32.57 -33.10 -26.01
CA GLU A 583 -33.46 -34.03 -26.68
C GLU A 583 -33.03 -35.48 -26.41
N PHE A 584 -34.00 -36.39 -26.32
CA PHE A 584 -33.75 -37.82 -26.14
C PHE A 584 -34.71 -38.65 -27.00
N SER A 585 -34.31 -39.90 -27.30
CA SER A 585 -35.11 -40.81 -28.11
C SER A 585 -35.45 -42.07 -27.33
N ILE A 586 -36.67 -42.57 -27.54
CA ILE A 586 -37.12 -43.86 -27.01
C ILE A 586 -37.48 -44.76 -28.19
N ILE A 587 -36.89 -45.96 -28.23
CA ILE A 587 -37.21 -46.98 -29.24
C ILE A 587 -38.45 -47.75 -28.78
N ILE A 588 -39.52 -47.72 -29.56
CA ILE A 588 -40.77 -48.42 -29.29
C ILE A 588 -40.87 -49.60 -30.26
N ARG A 589 -40.78 -50.84 -29.77
CA ARG A 589 -40.72 -52.04 -30.64
C ARG A 589 -41.58 -53.21 -30.19
#